data_AF-A0A8H4X655-F1
#
_entry.id   AF-A0A8H4X655-F1
#
_cell.length_a   1.000
_cell.length_b   1.000
_cell.length_c   1.000
_cell.angle_alpha   90.00
_cell.angle_beta   90.00
_cell.angle_gamma   90.00
#
_symmetry.space_group_name_H-M   'P 1'
#
loop_
_entity.id
_entity.type
_entity.pdbx_description
1 polymer ?
#
loop_
_entity_poly.entity_id
_entity_poly.type
_entity_poly.pdbx_seq_one_letter_code
_entity_poly.pdbx_strand_id
1 'polypeptide(L)'
;MIPFMIRNRFGQTVPIVKGFFEQLRKEEGADLPIGAAGFCWGGKHAFLLAHGTEINGKPLIDAAFVGHPGALSLPSDAEKVTLPVSVAVGDNDFQLSEKTVKKMRTVLEGKPDGMNGEVKIYPGMSHGFCVRASLENGVVEKAAEAEDQCIAWFDTHFREID
;
A
#
# COMPACT_ATOMS: atom_id res chain seq x y z
N MET A 1 20.81 1.65 -12.81
CA MET A 1 19.36 1.99 -12.68
C MET A 1 18.58 1.71 -13.97
N ILE A 2 19.07 2.07 -15.15
CA ILE A 2 18.33 1.91 -16.44
C ILE A 2 17.92 0.45 -16.74
N PRO A 3 18.78 -0.59 -16.62
CA PRO A 3 18.36 -1.97 -16.89
C PRO A 3 17.28 -2.47 -15.92
N PHE A 4 17.35 -2.03 -14.66
CA PHE A 4 16.34 -2.33 -13.64
C PHE A 4 14.99 -1.70 -14.01
N MET A 5 14.97 -0.41 -14.38
CA MET A 5 13.75 0.30 -14.76
C MET A 5 13.06 -0.31 -16.00
N ILE A 6 13.83 -0.79 -16.97
CA ILE A 6 13.27 -1.46 -18.17
C ILE A 6 12.59 -2.77 -17.79
N ARG A 7 13.25 -3.60 -16.96
CA ARG A 7 12.74 -4.91 -16.52
C ARG A 7 11.60 -4.79 -15.50
N ASN A 8 11.61 -3.73 -14.68
CA ASN A 8 10.66 -3.53 -13.57
C ASN A 8 9.65 -2.42 -13.85
N ARG A 9 9.40 -2.11 -15.14
CA ARG A 9 8.37 -1.14 -15.51
C ARG A 9 6.99 -1.70 -15.15
N PHE A 10 6.14 -0.84 -14.61
CA PHE A 10 4.80 -1.24 -14.14
C PHE A 10 3.94 -1.93 -15.21
N GLY A 11 4.11 -1.57 -16.49
CA GLY A 11 3.41 -2.25 -17.58
C GLY A 11 3.79 -3.73 -17.77
N GLN A 12 4.93 -4.18 -17.24
CA GLN A 12 5.32 -5.59 -17.21
C GLN A 12 5.05 -6.23 -15.84
N THR A 13 5.32 -5.52 -14.75
CA THR A 13 5.30 -6.12 -13.41
C THR A 13 3.93 -6.12 -12.75
N VAL A 14 3.05 -5.18 -13.09
CA VAL A 14 1.67 -5.18 -12.55
C VAL A 14 0.92 -6.45 -12.95
N PRO A 15 0.92 -6.90 -14.23
CA PRO A 15 0.32 -8.19 -14.58
C PRO A 15 0.94 -9.39 -13.85
N ILE A 16 2.27 -9.38 -13.63
CA ILE A 16 2.97 -10.46 -12.92
C ILE A 16 2.51 -10.53 -11.46
N VAL A 17 2.50 -9.39 -10.76
CA VAL A 17 2.06 -9.33 -9.35
C VAL A 17 0.58 -9.70 -9.25
N LYS A 18 -0.28 -9.18 -10.14
CA LYS A 18 -1.70 -9.60 -10.17
C LYS A 18 -1.84 -11.10 -10.39
N GLY A 19 -1.10 -11.68 -11.34
CA GLY A 19 -1.11 -13.12 -11.60
C GLY A 19 -0.64 -13.98 -10.42
N PHE A 20 0.27 -13.46 -9.58
CA PHE A 20 0.63 -14.10 -8.32
C PHE A 20 -0.55 -14.11 -7.33
N PHE A 21 -1.18 -12.95 -7.10
CA PHE A 21 -2.33 -12.86 -6.19
C PHE A 21 -3.56 -13.62 -6.69
N GLU A 22 -3.76 -13.70 -8.02
CA GLU A 22 -4.79 -14.55 -8.62
C GLU A 22 -4.56 -16.04 -8.33
N GLN A 23 -3.31 -16.52 -8.43
CA GLN A 23 -2.97 -17.90 -8.06
C GLN A 23 -3.11 -18.12 -6.56
N LEU A 24 -2.58 -17.21 -5.75
CA LEU A 24 -2.69 -17.28 -4.29
C LEU A 24 -4.16 -17.36 -3.84
N ARG A 25 -5.04 -16.53 -4.40
CA ARG A 25 -6.48 -16.55 -4.10
C ARG A 25 -7.15 -17.87 -4.50
N LYS A 26 -6.72 -18.50 -5.59
CA LYS A 26 -7.28 -19.78 -6.06
C LYS A 26 -6.82 -20.96 -5.21
N GLU A 27 -5.54 -21.01 -4.88
CA GLU A 27 -4.89 -22.20 -4.32
C GLU A 27 -4.95 -22.24 -2.80
N GLU A 28 -4.71 -21.10 -2.14
CA GLU A 28 -4.54 -21.05 -0.69
C GLU A 28 -5.51 -20.07 -0.01
N GLY A 29 -5.94 -19.04 -0.74
CA GLY A 29 -6.76 -17.96 -0.20
C GLY A 29 -8.25 -18.11 -0.49
N ALA A 30 -8.74 -19.28 -0.87
CA ALA A 30 -10.15 -19.44 -1.21
C ALA A 30 -11.05 -18.99 -0.05
N ASP A 31 -10.70 -19.37 1.19
CA ASP A 31 -11.47 -19.07 2.41
C ASP A 31 -10.67 -18.32 3.49
N LEU A 32 -9.49 -17.81 3.14
CA LEU A 32 -8.62 -17.03 4.01
C LEU A 32 -8.49 -15.59 3.51
N PRO A 33 -8.28 -14.61 4.40
CA PRO A 33 -7.97 -13.26 3.96
C PRO A 33 -6.59 -13.23 3.29
N ILE A 34 -6.41 -12.31 2.37
CA ILE A 34 -5.10 -12.02 1.78
C ILE A 34 -4.79 -10.55 2.01
N GLY A 35 -3.76 -10.28 2.81
CA GLY A 35 -3.16 -8.95 2.95
C GLY A 35 -2.03 -8.74 1.94
N ALA A 36 -1.86 -7.49 1.50
CA ALA A 36 -0.68 -7.08 0.73
C ALA A 36 0.02 -5.87 1.37
N ALA A 37 1.24 -6.08 1.86
CA ALA A 37 2.13 -5.00 2.28
C ALA A 37 3.13 -4.69 1.16
N GLY A 38 3.29 -3.41 0.82
CA GLY A 38 4.21 -2.98 -0.23
C GLY A 38 4.97 -1.71 0.12
N PHE A 39 6.24 -1.65 -0.25
CA PHE A 39 7.14 -0.53 0.05
C PHE A 39 7.74 0.08 -1.21
N CYS A 40 7.79 1.42 -1.34
CA CYS A 40 8.33 2.11 -2.52
C CYS A 40 7.70 1.60 -3.83
N TRP A 41 8.49 0.93 -4.68
CA TRP A 41 8.05 0.29 -5.91
C TRP A 41 7.01 -0.81 -5.65
N GLY A 42 7.19 -1.61 -4.60
CA GLY A 42 6.21 -2.59 -4.15
C GLY A 42 4.95 -1.92 -3.60
N GLY A 43 5.10 -0.71 -3.04
CA GLY A 43 3.99 0.10 -2.54
C GLY A 43 3.01 0.46 -3.66
N LYS A 44 3.51 0.81 -4.85
CA LYS A 44 2.65 1.00 -6.03
C LYS A 44 1.83 -0.25 -6.35
N HIS A 45 2.43 -1.44 -6.27
CA HIS A 45 1.73 -2.68 -6.61
C HIS A 45 0.66 -3.02 -5.58
N ALA A 46 0.97 -2.94 -4.28
CA ALA A 46 0.00 -3.12 -3.21
C ALA A 46 -1.17 -2.13 -3.33
N PHE A 47 -0.88 -0.86 -3.62
CA PHE A 47 -1.92 0.15 -3.85
C PHE A 47 -2.82 -0.18 -5.06
N LEU A 48 -2.24 -0.65 -6.17
CA LEU A 48 -3.02 -1.03 -7.36
C LEU A 48 -3.84 -2.31 -7.17
N LEU A 49 -3.42 -3.21 -6.27
CA LEU A 49 -4.24 -4.38 -5.89
C LEU A 49 -5.50 -3.95 -5.13
N ALA A 50 -5.42 -2.88 -4.34
CA ALA A 50 -6.55 -2.28 -3.64
C ALA A 50 -7.62 -1.65 -4.57
N HIS A 51 -7.41 -1.68 -5.89
CA HIS A 51 -8.46 -1.35 -6.87
C HIS A 51 -9.53 -2.44 -7.00
N GLY A 52 -9.41 -3.56 -6.27
CA GLY A 52 -10.47 -4.58 -6.18
C GLY A 52 -10.67 -5.37 -7.46
N THR A 53 -9.58 -5.77 -8.12
CA THR A 53 -9.71 -6.84 -9.13
C THR A 53 -10.19 -8.10 -8.43
N GLU A 54 -11.14 -8.81 -9.03
CA GLU A 54 -11.74 -10.01 -8.44
C GLU A 54 -11.50 -11.25 -9.30
N ILE A 55 -11.51 -12.40 -8.64
CA ILE A 55 -11.57 -13.71 -9.26
C ILE A 55 -12.57 -14.58 -8.49
N ASN A 56 -13.45 -15.26 -9.21
CA ASN A 56 -14.54 -16.05 -8.61
C ASN A 56 -15.41 -15.26 -7.60
N GLY A 57 -15.61 -13.96 -7.85
CA GLY A 57 -16.41 -13.08 -6.99
C GLY A 57 -15.74 -12.70 -5.66
N LYS A 58 -14.44 -12.95 -5.48
CA LYS A 58 -13.64 -12.50 -4.34
C LYS A 58 -12.50 -11.60 -4.82
N PRO A 59 -12.16 -10.53 -4.09
CA PRO A 59 -11.04 -9.67 -4.46
C PRO A 59 -9.70 -10.40 -4.32
N LEU A 60 -8.71 -10.01 -5.11
CA LEU A 60 -7.36 -10.61 -5.07
C LEU A 60 -6.68 -10.44 -3.70
N ILE A 61 -7.01 -9.36 -3.00
CA ILE A 61 -6.60 -9.06 -1.63
C ILE A 61 -7.79 -8.50 -0.88
N ASP A 62 -7.77 -8.52 0.45
CA ASP A 62 -8.83 -7.98 1.30
C ASP A 62 -8.45 -6.65 1.94
N ALA A 63 -7.15 -6.43 2.19
CA ALA A 63 -6.62 -5.17 2.67
C ALA A 63 -5.17 -4.95 2.20
N ALA A 64 -4.75 -3.70 2.08
CA ALA A 64 -3.39 -3.32 1.75
C ALA A 64 -2.75 -2.40 2.79
N PHE A 65 -1.44 -2.56 3.00
CA PHE A 65 -0.58 -1.57 3.64
C PHE A 65 0.49 -1.09 2.66
N VAL A 66 0.77 0.21 2.66
CA VAL A 66 1.65 0.85 1.69
C VAL A 66 2.62 1.80 2.38
N GLY A 67 3.89 1.43 2.44
CA GLY A 67 4.98 2.26 2.98
C GLY A 67 5.68 3.07 1.90
N HIS A 68 5.71 4.40 2.06
CA HIS A 68 6.36 5.39 1.18
C HIS A 68 6.22 5.05 -0.33
N PRO A 69 4.99 4.93 -0.86
CA PRO A 69 4.80 4.45 -2.22
C PRO A 69 5.48 5.34 -3.26
N GLY A 70 6.08 4.71 -4.26
CA GLY A 70 6.65 5.41 -5.42
C GLY A 70 5.69 5.44 -6.60
N ALA A 71 5.85 6.43 -7.48
CA ALA A 71 5.19 6.49 -8.80
C ALA A 71 3.65 6.31 -8.79
N LEU A 72 2.96 6.79 -7.75
CA LEU A 72 1.50 6.89 -7.76
C LEU A 72 1.05 8.04 -8.68
N SER A 73 0.00 7.77 -9.45
CA SER A 73 -0.70 8.75 -10.28
C SER A 73 -1.85 9.31 -9.45
N LEU A 74 -1.59 10.32 -8.63
CA LEU A 74 -2.61 10.89 -7.74
C LEU A 74 -3.28 12.13 -8.37
N PRO A 75 -4.61 12.28 -8.22
CA PRO A 75 -5.50 11.48 -7.38
C PRO A 75 -6.05 10.20 -8.04
N SER A 76 -5.80 9.97 -9.33
CA SER A 76 -6.55 9.00 -10.13
C SER A 76 -6.39 7.55 -9.70
N ASP A 77 -5.26 7.17 -9.10
CA ASP A 77 -5.11 5.86 -8.46
C ASP A 77 -5.97 5.76 -7.18
N ALA A 78 -5.93 6.77 -6.31
CA ALA A 78 -6.71 6.77 -5.06
C ALA A 78 -8.22 6.76 -5.31
N GLU A 79 -8.67 7.45 -6.36
CA GLU A 79 -10.08 7.47 -6.77
C GLU A 79 -10.58 6.07 -7.17
N LYS A 80 -9.70 5.21 -7.69
CA LYS A 80 -10.02 3.84 -8.14
C LYS A 80 -9.92 2.79 -7.03
N VAL A 81 -9.40 3.13 -5.86
CA VAL A 81 -9.35 2.20 -4.72
C VAL A 81 -10.77 1.83 -4.31
N THR A 82 -11.02 0.54 -4.12
CA THR A 82 -12.31 0.01 -3.67
C THR A 82 -12.17 -0.88 -2.43
N LEU A 83 -10.94 -1.17 -2.03
CA LEU A 83 -10.62 -1.99 -0.86
C LEU A 83 -9.90 -1.16 0.21
N PRO A 84 -9.97 -1.57 1.50
CA PRO A 84 -9.23 -0.93 2.57
C PRO A 84 -7.73 -0.84 2.28
N VAL A 85 -7.17 0.37 2.40
CA VAL A 85 -5.73 0.62 2.27
C VAL A 85 -5.23 1.59 3.34
N SER A 86 -4.15 1.21 4.02
CA SER A 86 -3.40 2.11 4.90
C SER A 86 -2.10 2.54 4.23
N VAL A 87 -1.79 3.84 4.32
CA VAL A 87 -0.63 4.45 3.70
C VAL A 87 0.22 5.18 4.74
N ALA A 88 1.50 4.81 4.82
CA ALA A 88 2.51 5.50 5.60
C ALA A 88 3.39 6.33 4.66
N VAL A 89 3.44 7.65 4.82
CA VAL A 89 4.23 8.54 3.96
C VAL A 89 4.94 9.61 4.79
N GLY A 90 6.14 9.98 4.38
CA GLY A 90 6.87 11.08 5.01
C GLY A 90 6.48 12.44 4.44
N ASP A 91 6.60 13.51 5.23
CA ASP A 91 6.37 14.89 4.75
C ASP A 91 7.49 15.43 3.84
N ASN A 92 8.69 14.85 3.92
CA ASN A 92 9.86 15.16 3.10
C ASN A 92 10.08 14.13 1.97
N ASP A 93 9.00 13.52 1.46
CA ASP A 93 9.06 12.56 0.37
C ASP A 93 9.13 13.27 -1.00
N PHE A 94 10.24 13.09 -1.71
CA PHE A 94 10.45 13.73 -3.02
C PHE A 94 9.53 13.18 -4.13
N GLN A 95 8.90 12.01 -3.95
CA GLN A 95 7.94 11.46 -4.91
C GLN A 95 6.51 11.94 -4.65
N LEU A 96 6.20 12.37 -3.42
CA LEU A 96 4.85 12.68 -2.98
C LEU A 96 4.81 14.03 -2.27
N SER A 97 4.39 15.07 -3.00
CA SER A 97 4.21 16.40 -2.38
C SER A 97 3.10 16.39 -1.33
N GLU A 98 3.23 17.25 -0.31
CA GLU A 98 2.23 17.41 0.75
C GLU A 98 0.81 17.64 0.20
N LYS A 99 0.67 18.48 -0.84
CA LYS A 99 -0.61 18.74 -1.51
C LYS A 99 -1.23 17.46 -2.08
N THR A 100 -0.40 16.64 -2.73
CA THR A 100 -0.83 15.38 -3.34
C THR A 100 -1.23 14.37 -2.27
N VAL A 101 -0.46 14.26 -1.19
CA VAL A 101 -0.76 13.38 -0.05
C VAL A 101 -2.05 13.78 0.64
N LYS A 102 -2.27 15.08 0.89
CA LYS A 102 -3.53 15.56 1.47
C LYS A 102 -4.74 15.22 0.60
N LYS A 103 -4.61 15.35 -0.72
CA LYS A 103 -5.69 14.96 -1.64
C LYS A 103 -5.96 13.46 -1.61
N MET A 104 -4.91 12.64 -1.60
CA MET A 104 -5.02 11.18 -1.44
C MET A 104 -5.72 10.83 -0.13
N ARG A 105 -5.32 11.46 0.98
CA ARG A 105 -5.95 11.30 2.30
C ARG A 105 -7.45 11.55 2.22
N THR A 106 -7.86 12.72 1.72
CA THR A 106 -9.29 13.05 1.59
C THR A 106 -10.06 12.02 0.76
N VAL A 107 -9.46 11.51 -0.32
CA VAL A 107 -10.10 10.51 -1.18
C VAL A 107 -10.22 9.15 -0.49
N LEU A 108 -9.18 8.69 0.22
CA LEU A 108 -9.15 7.37 0.84
C LEU A 108 -9.96 7.33 2.14
N GLU A 109 -9.80 8.32 3.00
CA GLU A 109 -10.51 8.40 4.29
C GLU A 109 -11.98 8.80 4.11
N GLY A 110 -12.35 9.40 2.97
CA GLY A 110 -13.73 9.77 2.64
C GLY A 110 -14.55 8.65 1.96
N LYS A 111 -14.00 7.44 1.81
CA LYS A 111 -14.76 6.29 1.25
C LYS A 111 -15.79 5.77 2.26
N PRO A 112 -16.83 5.05 1.79
CA PRO A 112 -17.84 4.47 2.67
C PRO A 112 -17.25 3.54 3.74
N ASP A 113 -17.98 3.37 4.85
CA ASP A 113 -17.60 2.47 5.93
C ASP A 113 -17.31 1.06 5.39
N GLY A 114 -16.19 0.47 5.84
CA GLY A 114 -15.71 -0.83 5.37
C GLY A 114 -14.86 -0.76 4.09
N MET A 115 -14.78 0.40 3.43
CA MET A 115 -13.86 0.70 2.33
C MET A 115 -12.95 1.90 2.60
N ASN A 116 -13.13 2.55 3.75
CA ASN A 116 -12.32 3.68 4.19
C ASN A 116 -10.86 3.25 4.37
N GLY A 117 -9.95 4.06 3.85
CA GLY A 117 -8.52 3.89 4.05
C GLY A 117 -7.99 4.73 5.20
N GLU A 118 -6.67 4.64 5.43
CA GLU A 118 -5.92 5.45 6.40
C GLU A 118 -4.72 6.08 5.70
N VAL A 119 -4.43 7.37 5.94
CA VAL A 119 -3.18 7.99 5.48
C VAL A 119 -2.48 8.70 6.63
N LYS A 120 -1.38 8.11 7.11
CA LYS A 120 -0.52 8.71 8.14
C LYS A 120 0.69 9.40 7.52
N ILE A 121 0.87 10.68 7.87
CA ILE A 121 2.01 11.50 7.45
C ILE A 121 3.01 11.52 8.62
N TYR A 122 4.24 11.08 8.35
CA TYR A 122 5.32 10.99 9.33
C TYR A 122 6.24 12.23 9.21
N PRO A 123 6.28 13.11 10.23
CA PRO A 123 7.07 14.32 10.17
C PRO A 123 8.57 14.06 10.09
N GLY A 124 9.29 14.84 9.29
CA GLY A 124 10.73 14.73 9.08
C GLY A 124 11.15 13.54 8.22
N MET A 125 10.24 12.67 7.81
CA MET A 125 10.58 11.43 7.11
C MET A 125 10.68 11.64 5.60
N SER A 126 11.72 11.06 5.01
CA SER A 126 11.93 11.04 3.56
C SER A 126 11.54 9.70 2.95
N HIS A 127 11.54 9.66 1.61
CA HIS A 127 11.27 8.44 0.87
C HIS A 127 12.16 7.27 1.32
N GLY A 128 11.53 6.11 1.54
CA GLY A 128 12.21 4.89 2.01
C GLY A 128 12.29 4.72 3.52
N PHE A 129 11.76 5.64 4.34
CA PHE A 129 11.92 5.57 5.81
C PHE A 129 11.42 4.24 6.42
N CYS A 130 10.32 3.67 5.93
CA CYS A 130 9.73 2.43 6.48
C CYS A 130 10.62 1.19 6.37
N VAL A 131 11.69 1.21 5.56
CA VAL A 131 12.58 0.04 5.37
C VAL A 131 14.04 0.35 5.71
N ARG A 132 14.32 1.53 6.28
CA ARG A 132 15.69 1.93 6.64
C ARG A 132 16.01 1.51 8.07
N ALA A 133 17.09 0.76 8.24
CA ALA A 133 17.71 0.52 9.55
C ALA A 133 18.72 1.62 9.93
N SER A 134 18.44 2.88 9.59
CA SER A 134 19.37 3.99 9.84
C SER A 134 19.25 4.48 11.27
N LEU A 135 20.34 4.42 12.04
CA LEU A 135 20.42 4.96 13.41
C LEU A 135 20.39 6.50 13.46
N GLU A 136 20.34 7.17 12.31
CA GLU A 136 20.23 8.63 12.26
C GLU A 136 18.80 9.11 12.56
N ASN A 137 18.70 10.12 13.44
CA ASN A 137 17.58 11.07 13.52
C ASN A 137 16.17 10.46 13.57
N GLY A 138 15.89 9.57 14.53
CA GLY A 138 14.50 9.16 14.79
C GLY A 138 13.86 8.26 13.71
N VAL A 139 14.62 7.91 12.66
CA VAL A 139 14.10 7.17 11.50
C VAL A 139 13.70 5.76 11.88
N VAL A 140 14.45 5.10 12.78
CA VAL A 140 14.13 3.75 13.28
C VAL A 140 12.82 3.76 14.05
N GLU A 141 12.63 4.75 14.93
CA GLU A 141 11.40 4.92 15.72
C GLU A 141 10.21 5.16 14.80
N LYS A 142 10.35 6.02 13.77
CA LYS A 142 9.28 6.25 12.80
C LYS A 142 9.02 5.07 11.87
N ALA A 143 10.05 4.28 11.55
CA ALA A 143 9.88 3.03 10.81
C ALA A 143 9.11 2.01 11.66
N ALA A 144 9.45 1.87 12.94
CA ALA A 144 8.72 1.02 13.89
C ALA A 144 7.27 1.48 14.05
N GLU A 145 7.01 2.79 14.19
CA GLU A 145 5.63 3.31 14.23
C GLU A 145 4.84 3.02 12.93
N ALA A 146 5.51 2.93 11.78
CA ALA A 146 4.88 2.56 10.51
C ALA A 146 4.66 1.05 10.39
N GLU A 147 5.52 0.23 11.00
CA GLU A 147 5.29 -1.19 11.18
C GLU A 147 4.08 -1.44 12.12
N ASP A 148 4.01 -0.74 13.25
CA ASP A 148 2.87 -0.80 14.16
C ASP A 148 1.56 -0.41 13.46
N GLN A 149 1.61 0.62 12.60
CA GLN A 149 0.47 0.99 11.76
C GLN A 149 0.05 -0.16 10.82
N CYS A 150 1.02 -0.83 10.18
CA CYS A 150 0.75 -1.98 9.32
C CYS A 150 0.10 -3.14 10.08
N ILE A 151 0.63 -3.48 11.25
CA ILE A 151 0.10 -4.55 12.10
C ILE A 151 -1.31 -4.21 12.56
N ALA A 152 -1.51 -3.02 13.14
CA ALA A 152 -2.82 -2.58 13.60
C ALA A 152 -3.87 -2.53 12.48
N TRP A 153 -3.45 -2.15 11.26
CA TRP A 153 -4.32 -2.17 10.09
C TRP A 153 -4.80 -3.58 9.74
N PHE A 154 -3.88 -4.53 9.62
CA PHE A 154 -4.25 -5.91 9.32
C PHE A 154 -5.00 -6.58 10.46
N ASP A 155 -4.66 -6.31 11.72
CA ASP A 155 -5.43 -6.78 12.88
C ASP A 155 -6.87 -6.28 12.83
N THR A 156 -7.11 -5.04 12.39
CA THR A 156 -8.47 -4.49 12.26
C THR A 156 -9.28 -5.21 11.18
N HIS A 157 -8.64 -5.64 10.10
CA HIS A 157 -9.32 -6.26 8.96
C HIS A 157 -9.39 -7.79 9.01
N PHE A 158 -8.50 -8.45 9.77
CA PHE A 158 -8.36 -9.91 9.79
C PHE A 158 -8.65 -10.55 11.17
N ARG A 159 -9.05 -9.78 12.18
CA ARG A 159 -9.22 -10.29 13.56
C ARG A 159 -10.27 -11.38 13.75
N GLU A 160 -11.27 -11.46 12.87
CA GLU A 160 -12.44 -12.34 13.05
C GLU A 160 -12.33 -13.67 12.31
N ILE A 161 -11.12 -14.13 12.03
CA ILE A 161 -10.88 -15.43 11.39
C ILE A 161 -10.47 -16.42 12.46
N ASP A 162 -11.47 -17.15 12.96
CA ASP A 162 -11.33 -18.30 13.86
C ASP A 162 -10.72 -19.52 13.16
#